data_AF-A0A9X1NDP4-F1
#
_entry.id   AF-A0A9X1NDP4-F1
#
_cell.length_a   1.000
_cell.length_b   1.000
_cell.length_c   1.000
_cell.angle_alpha   90.00
_cell.angle_beta   90.00
_cell.angle_gamma   90.00
#
_symmetry.space_group_name_H-M   'P 1'
#
loop_
_entity.id
_entity.type
_entity.pdbx_description
1 polymer ?
#
loop_
_entity_poly.entity_id
_entity_poly.type
_entity_poly.pdbx_seq_one_letter_code
_entity_poly.pdbx_strand_id
1 'polypeptide(L)' 'MSSTSSTKKRRGGPLLFLRQVVAELRKVVRPTRTELITYTSVVLVFVLAVMLYVSALDFGFGKLVLWAFGGSD' A
#
# COMPACT_ATOMS: atom_id res chain seq x y z
N MET A 1 -53.88 -39.54 -12.09
CA MET A 1 -52.51 -39.41 -12.61
C MET A 1 -51.79 -38.32 -11.81
N SER A 2 -50.78 -38.72 -11.06
CA SER A 2 -49.97 -37.89 -10.16
C SER A 2 -48.74 -37.33 -10.89
N SER A 3 -48.57 -36.01 -10.86
CA SER A 3 -47.30 -35.36 -11.16
C SER A 3 -46.90 -34.47 -9.99
N THR A 4 -46.10 -35.07 -9.10
CA THR A 4 -45.46 -34.43 -7.96
C THR A 4 -44.39 -33.44 -8.46
N SER A 5 -44.63 -32.14 -8.32
CA SER A 5 -43.62 -31.11 -8.53
C SER A 5 -42.65 -31.06 -7.34
N SER A 6 -41.42 -31.53 -7.56
CA SER A 6 -40.33 -31.49 -6.58
C SER A 6 -39.88 -30.05 -6.29
N THR A 7 -40.25 -29.53 -5.12
CA THR A 7 -39.78 -28.24 -4.60
C THR A 7 -38.34 -28.38 -4.11
N LYS A 8 -37.37 -28.00 -4.96
CA LYS A 8 -35.94 -27.96 -4.60
C LYS A 8 -35.70 -26.85 -3.56
N LYS A 9 -35.61 -27.24 -2.29
CA LYS A 9 -35.23 -26.35 -1.16
C LYS A 9 -33.80 -25.83 -1.36
N ARG A 10 -33.67 -24.66 -1.97
CA ARG A 10 -32.40 -23.93 -2.11
C ARG A 10 -31.99 -23.36 -0.75
N ARG A 11 -31.35 -24.18 0.08
CA ARG A 11 -30.69 -23.73 1.32
C ARG A 11 -29.42 -22.97 0.94
N GLY A 12 -29.27 -21.76 1.47
CA GLY A 12 -28.07 -20.94 1.34
C GLY A 12 -26.85 -21.63 1.94
N GLY A 13 -26.09 -22.40 1.13
CA GLY A 13 -24.86 -23.05 1.59
C GLY A 13 -23.64 -22.11 1.58
N PRO A 14 -22.50 -22.52 2.19
CA PRO A 14 -21.24 -21.76 2.22
C PRO A 14 -20.78 -21.26 0.83
N LEU A 15 -21.15 -21.98 -0.23
CA LEU A 15 -20.91 -21.60 -1.62
C LEU A 15 -21.58 -20.26 -2.02
N LEU A 16 -22.73 -19.93 -1.43
CA LEU A 16 -23.44 -18.67 -1.71
C LEU A 16 -22.84 -17.49 -0.93
N PHE A 17 -22.38 -17.74 0.30
CA PHE A 17 -21.64 -16.74 1.08
C PHE A 17 -20.31 -16.36 0.42
N LEU A 18 -19.54 -17.33 -0.09
CA LEU A 18 -18.30 -17.03 -0.84
C LEU A 18 -18.58 -16.20 -2.10
N ARG A 19 -19.68 -16.49 -2.81
CA ARG A 19 -20.09 -15.69 -3.97
C ARG A 19 -20.47 -14.25 -3.58
N GLN A 20 -21.10 -14.06 -2.42
CA GLN A 20 -21.40 -12.73 -1.89
C GLN A 20 -20.13 -11.98 -1.47
N VAL A 21 -19.19 -12.64 -0.78
CA VAL A 21 -17.90 -12.03 -0.38
C VAL A 21 -17.11 -11.58 -1.61
N VAL A 22 -17.00 -12.41 -2.65
CA VAL A 22 -16.32 -12.02 -3.91
C VAL A 22 -17.04 -10.87 -4.61
N ALA A 23 -18.37 -10.82 -4.55
CA ALA A 23 -19.14 -9.70 -5.10
C ALA A 23 -18.91 -8.40 -4.33
N GLU A 24 -18.75 -8.46 -3.00
CA GLU A 24 -18.48 -7.30 -2.15
C GLU A 24 -17.03 -6.83 -2.28
N LEU A 25 -16.06 -7.74 -2.37
CA LEU A 25 -14.66 -7.40 -2.63
C LEU A 25 -14.45 -6.77 -4.02
N ARG A 26 -15.31 -7.08 -5.00
CA ARG A 26 -15.31 -6.39 -6.29
C ARG A 26 -15.83 -4.95 -6.21
N LYS A 27 -16.58 -4.61 -5.17
CA LYS A 27 -17.03 -3.23 -4.88
C LYS A 27 -16.00 -2.41 -4.12
N VAL A 28 -14.94 -3.03 -3.61
CA VAL A 28 -13.74 -2.30 -3.23
C VAL A 28 -13.15 -1.77 -4.53
N VAL A 29 -13.58 -0.55 -4.86
CA VAL A 29 -13.16 0.23 -6.02
C VAL A 29 -11.64 0.21 -6.01
N ARG A 30 -11.07 -0.48 -7.00
CA ARG A 30 -9.62 -0.45 -7.19
C ARG A 30 -9.31 0.95 -7.68
N PRO A 31 -8.49 1.70 -6.95
CA PRO A 31 -8.25 3.10 -7.28
C PRO A 31 -7.65 3.22 -8.68
N THR A 32 -7.93 4.33 -9.33
CA THR A 32 -7.45 4.59 -10.69
C THR A 32 -5.92 4.65 -10.72
N ARG A 33 -5.29 4.20 -11.81
CA ARG A 33 -3.81 4.14 -11.91
C ARG A 33 -3.15 5.51 -11.70
N THR A 34 -3.83 6.60 -12.08
CA THR A 34 -3.35 7.97 -11.93
C THR A 34 -3.19 8.38 -10.47
N GLU A 35 -4.12 7.95 -9.62
CA GLU A 35 -4.13 8.26 -8.20
C GLU A 35 -2.97 7.55 -7.47
N LEU A 36 -2.75 6.27 -7.82
CA LEU A 36 -1.62 5.46 -7.34
C LEU A 36 -0.27 6.12 -7.66
N ILE A 37 -0.07 6.58 -8.91
CA ILE A 37 1.19 7.22 -9.33
C ILE A 37 1.39 8.55 -8.60
N THR A 38 0.32 9.32 -8.39
CA THR A 38 0.42 10.58 -7.65
C THR A 38 0.89 10.33 -6.22
N TYR A 39 0.27 9.39 -5.51
CA TYR A 39 0.66 9.08 -4.12
C TYR A 39 2.08 8.52 -4.02
N THR A 40 2.49 7.63 -4.93
CA THR A 40 3.86 7.11 -4.91
C THR A 40 4.88 8.18 -5.27
N SER A 41 4.57 9.09 -6.19
CA SER A 41 5.45 10.20 -6.57
C SER A 41 5.71 11.18 -5.44
N VAL A 42 4.67 11.53 -4.67
CA VAL A 42 4.79 12.41 -3.49
C VAL A 42 5.73 11.79 -2.46
N VAL A 43 5.54 10.50 -2.15
CA VAL A 43 6.41 9.78 -1.21
C VAL A 43 7.84 9.71 -1.72
N LEU A 44 8.04 9.45 -3.02
CA LEU A 44 9.37 9.37 -3.62
C LEU A 44 10.12 10.70 -3.51
N VAL A 45 9.47 11.81 -3.87
CA VAL A 45 10.07 13.16 -3.76
C VAL A 45 10.38 13.50 -2.30
N PHE A 46 9.48 13.17 -1.37
CA PHE A 46 9.70 13.39 0.06
C PHE A 46 10.92 12.62 0.58
N VAL A 47 11.02 11.32 0.27
CA VAL A 47 12.16 10.49 0.67
C VAL A 47 13.47 11.02 0.08
N LEU A 48 13.48 11.41 -1.20
CA LEU A 48 14.65 12.01 -1.84
C LEU A 48 15.09 13.32 -1.17
N ALA A 49 14.13 14.17 -0.79
CA ALA A 49 14.43 15.41 -0.07
C ALA A 49 15.07 15.13 1.30
N VAL A 50 14.54 14.17 2.06
CA VAL A 50 15.13 13.76 3.35
C VAL A 50 16.52 13.16 3.16
N MET A 51 16.71 12.29 2.17
CA MET A 51 18.03 11.73 1.85
C MET A 51 19.04 12.82 1.54
N LEU A 52 18.67 13.82 0.74
CA LEU A 52 19.55 14.94 0.39
C LEU A 52 19.88 15.79 1.62
N TYR A 53 18.88 16.09 2.45
CA TYR A 53 19.08 16.84 3.70
C TYR A 53 20.04 16.12 4.66
N VAL A 54 19.78 14.83 4.93
CA VAL A 54 20.64 14.02 5.81
C VAL A 54 22.05 13.91 5.20
N SER A 55 22.18 13.65 3.90
CA SER A 55 23.49 13.59 3.23
C SER A 55 24.28 14.90 3.34
N ALA A 56 23.61 16.05 3.23
CA ALA A 56 24.24 17.35 3.37
C ALA A 56 24.72 17.57 4.81
N LEU A 57 23.91 17.19 5.79
CA LEU A 57 24.29 17.22 7.20
C LEU A 57 25.45 16.28 7.49
N ASP A 58 25.42 15.04 7.00
CA ASP A 58 26.50 14.06 7.18
C ASP A 58 27.82 14.59 6.61
N PHE A 59 27.79 15.23 5.45
CA PHE A 59 28.97 15.88 4.88
C PHE A 59 29.46 17.05 5.74
N GLY A 60 28.54 17.88 6.23
CA GLY A 60 28.86 19.01 7.12
C GLY A 60 29.47 18.55 8.45
N PHE A 61 28.83 17.59 9.11
CA PHE A 61 29.33 17.01 10.36
C PHE A 61 30.63 16.25 10.16
N GLY A 62 30.78 15.49 9.08
CA GLY A 62 32.05 14.80 8.76
C GLY A 62 33.22 15.78 8.63
N LYS A 63 33.00 16.93 7.97
CA LYS A 63 34.01 18.00 7.88
C LYS A 63 34.29 18.66 9.24
N LEU A 64 33.25 18.92 10.04
CA LEU A 64 33.40 19.53 11.37
C LEU A 64 34.15 18.61 12.33
N VAL A 65 33.85 17.32 12.34
CA VAL A 65 34.53 16.32 13.17
C VAL A 65 35.99 16.17 12.74
N LEU A 66 36.26 16.11 11.42
CA LEU A 66 37.64 16.07 10.92
C LEU A 66 38.44 17.31 11.34
N TRP A 67 37.83 18.50 11.32
CA TRP A 67 38.49 19.72 11.78
C TRP A 67 38.69 19.74 13.30
N ALA A 68 37.67 19.34 14.07
CA ALA A 68 37.71 19.37 15.53
C ALA A 68 38.68 18.34 16.14
N PHE A 69 38.86 17.18 15.51
CA PHE A 69 39.68 16.08 16.04
C PHE A 69 40.91 15.75 15.19
N GLY A 70 40.99 16.21 13.94
CA GLY A 70 42.15 15.99 13.06
C GLY A 70 43.22 17.09 13.16
N GLY A 71 42.95 18.17 13.91
CA GLY A 71 43.92 19.21 14.25
C GLY A 71 44.42 19.15 15.69
N SER A 72 44.00 18.15 16.47
CA SER A 72 44.42 17.93 17.86
C SER A 72 45.45 16.80 17.93
N ASP A 73 46.63 17.07 17.38
CA ASP A 73 47.89 16.55 17.90
C ASP A 73 48.50 17.63 18.82
#